data_AF-A0A9D6DVG9-F1
#
_entry.id   AF-A0A9D6DVG9-F1
#
_cell.length_a   1.000
_cell.length_b   1.000
_cell.length_c   1.000
_cell.angle_alpha   90.00
_cell.angle_beta   90.00
_cell.angle_gamma   90.00
#
_symmetry.space_group_name_H-M   'P 1'
#
loop_
_entity.id
_entity.type
_entity.pdbx_description
1 polymer ?
#
loop_
_entity_poly.entity_id
_entity_poly.type
_entity_poly.pdbx_seq_one_letter_code
_entity_poly.pdbx_strand_id
1 'polypeptide(L)'
;MGISVIPLNGIHHPWYNEAMVSKEIKLGKRNQVTIPRDFIPEGAREFQCVKQVDGTLLLIPEIRIPATQDYFWTRRWQEGEREASEDIRSGRIRKQASADALLARLDRKRKK
;
A
#
# COMPACT_ATOMS: atom_id res chain seq x y z
N MET A 1 3.55 -8.51 19.38
CA MET A 1 2.91 -8.44 18.05
C MET A 1 3.56 -9.52 17.19
N GLY A 2 2.87 -10.64 16.97
CA GLY A 2 3.42 -11.78 16.22
C GLY A 2 3.40 -11.49 14.72
N ILE A 3 4.58 -11.46 14.09
CA ILE A 3 4.70 -11.47 12.64
C ILE A 3 4.49 -12.93 12.22
N SER A 4 3.39 -13.20 11.52
CA SER A 4 3.11 -14.55 10.98
C SER A 4 4.12 -14.85 9.88
N VAL A 5 5.02 -15.79 10.13
CA VAL A 5 5.96 -16.32 9.14
C VAL A 5 5.26 -17.47 8.42
N ILE A 6 4.79 -17.22 7.20
CA ILE A 6 4.21 -18.27 6.35
C ILE A 6 5.35 -18.98 5.61
N PRO A 7 5.48 -20.32 5.69
CA PRO A 7 6.52 -21.07 4.99
C PRO A 7 6.25 -21.11 3.47
N LEU A 8 7.23 -20.70 2.67
CA LEU A 8 7.16 -20.59 1.21
C LEU A 8 7.68 -21.85 0.51
N ASN A 9 7.02 -22.98 0.69
CA ASN A 9 7.12 -24.06 -0.29
C ASN A 9 5.88 -23.99 -1.20
N GLY A 10 6.01 -23.29 -2.33
CA GLY A 10 5.07 -23.42 -3.46
C GLY A 10 4.05 -22.30 -3.68
N ILE A 11 4.20 -21.09 -3.12
CA ILE A 11 3.28 -19.97 -3.41
C ILE A 11 3.93 -19.01 -4.42
N HIS A 12 3.45 -19.07 -5.66
CA HIS A 12 3.62 -18.03 -6.68
C HIS A 12 3.00 -16.74 -6.12
N HIS A 13 3.81 -15.71 -5.83
CA HIS A 13 3.25 -14.46 -5.32
C HIS A 13 2.44 -13.78 -6.45
N PRO A 14 1.17 -13.35 -6.23
CA PRO A 14 0.27 -12.91 -7.30
C PRO A 14 0.75 -11.69 -8.10
N TRP A 15 1.71 -10.94 -7.54
CA TRP A 15 2.25 -9.72 -8.12
C TRP A 15 3.55 -9.95 -8.92
N TYR A 16 4.00 -11.21 -9.04
CA TYR A 16 5.20 -11.59 -9.78
C TYR A 16 4.87 -11.85 -11.26
N ASN A 17 4.25 -10.88 -11.94
CA ASN A 17 3.86 -11.05 -13.34
C ASN A 17 3.95 -9.78 -14.20
N GLU A 18 4.81 -8.84 -13.81
CA GLU A 18 5.29 -7.78 -14.69
C GLU A 18 6.79 -7.99 -14.93
N ALA A 19 7.24 -7.80 -16.17
CA ALA A 19 8.60 -8.09 -16.63
C ALA A 19 9.66 -7.59 -15.64
N MET A 20 10.40 -8.51 -15.02
CA MET A 20 11.47 -8.14 -14.09
C MET A 20 12.56 -7.38 -14.84
N VAL A 21 12.81 -6.14 -14.43
CA VAL A 21 13.94 -5.37 -14.91
C VAL A 21 15.09 -5.60 -13.94
N SER A 22 16.24 -6.03 -14.46
CA SER A 22 17.47 -6.19 -13.69
C SER A 22 18.56 -5.28 -14.25
N LYS A 23 19.46 -4.84 -13.36
CA LYS A 23 20.70 -4.18 -13.71
C LYS A 23 21.82 -4.80 -12.89
N GLU A 24 22.92 -5.13 -13.54
CA GLU A 24 24.13 -5.54 -12.85
C GLU A 24 24.73 -4.33 -12.11
N ILE A 25 25.01 -4.50 -10.82
CA ILE A 25 25.64 -3.49 -9.98
C ILE A 25 26.87 -4.09 -9.31
N LYS A 26 27.85 -3.25 -9.01
CA LYS A 26 29.10 -3.69 -8.39
C LYS A 26 29.03 -3.51 -6.88
N LEU A 27 29.63 -4.46 -6.15
CA LEU A 27 29.89 -4.31 -4.72
C LEU A 27 31.06 -3.35 -4.53
N GLY A 28 30.78 -2.20 -3.92
CA GLY A 28 31.77 -1.20 -3.55
C GLY A 28 32.53 -1.57 -2.27
N LYS A 29 33.36 -0.64 -1.81
CA LYS A 29 34.06 -0.78 -0.53
C LYS A 29 33.06 -0.85 0.62
N ARG A 30 33.43 -1.52 1.72
CA ARG A 30 32.60 -1.64 2.94
C ARG A 30 31.19 -2.21 2.69
N ASN A 31 31.06 -3.16 1.75
CA ASN A 31 29.81 -3.84 1.41
C ASN A 31 28.67 -2.91 0.95
N GLN A 32 29.02 -1.81 0.28
CA GLN A 32 28.03 -0.86 -0.24
C GLN A 32 27.65 -1.20 -1.68
N VAL A 33 26.36 -1.10 -2.00
CA VAL A 33 25.84 -1.18 -3.36
C VAL A 33 25.09 0.09 -3.69
N THR A 34 25.21 0.58 -4.93
CA THR A 34 24.45 1.73 -5.41
C THR A 34 23.23 1.23 -6.16
N ILE A 35 22.04 1.51 -5.62
CA ILE A 35 20.78 1.20 -6.28
C ILE A 35 20.58 2.20 -7.43
N PRO A 36 20.35 1.74 -8.68
CA PRO A 36 20.08 2.63 -9.80
C PRO A 36 18.86 3.52 -9.52
N ARG A 37 18.91 4.78 -9.96
CA ARG A 37 17.88 5.77 -9.61
C ARG A 37 16.47 5.38 -10.05
N ASP A 38 16.37 4.69 -11.19
CA ASP A 38 15.11 4.19 -11.75
C ASP A 38 14.50 3.01 -10.96
N PHE A 39 15.24 2.44 -10.01
CA PHE A 39 14.78 1.37 -9.13
C PHE A 39 14.31 1.90 -7.77
N ILE A 40 14.52 3.19 -7.46
CA ILE A 40 14.15 3.81 -6.19
C ILE A 40 12.72 4.36 -6.32
N PRO A 41 11.74 3.83 -5.54
CA PRO A 41 10.38 4.36 -5.56
C PRO A 41 10.33 5.80 -5.05
N GLU A 42 9.34 6.55 -5.53
CA GLU A 42 9.15 7.93 -5.08
C GLU A 42 8.92 7.99 -3.56
N GLY A 43 9.55 8.96 -2.91
CA GLY A 43 9.44 9.16 -1.46
C GLY A 43 10.26 8.18 -0.60
N ALA A 44 10.86 7.14 -1.18
CA ALA A 44 11.76 6.25 -0.45
C ALA A 44 13.03 7.00 0.01
N ARG A 45 13.43 6.77 1.27
CA ARG A 45 14.65 7.35 1.88
C ARG A 45 15.47 6.31 2.62
N GLU A 46 14.81 5.30 3.15
CA GLU A 46 15.40 4.19 3.89
C GLU A 46 14.86 2.88 3.32
N PHE A 47 15.58 1.79 3.53
CA PHE A 47 15.17 0.47 3.08
C PHE A 47 15.41 -0.54 4.20
N GLN A 48 14.42 -1.40 4.42
CA GLN A 48 14.62 -2.61 5.19
C GLN A 48 15.32 -3.65 4.30
N CYS A 49 16.45 -4.19 4.77
CA CYS A 49 17.17 -5.26 4.10
C CYS A 49 16.84 -6.60 4.77
N VAL A 50 16.24 -7.52 4.01
CA VAL A 50 15.86 -8.85 4.49
C VAL A 50 16.66 -9.89 3.73
N LYS A 51 17.40 -10.74 4.46
CA LYS A 51 18.05 -11.92 3.90
C LYS A 51 17.09 -13.11 3.94
N GLN A 52 16.80 -13.67 2.78
CA GLN A 52 16.01 -14.90 2.64
C GLN A 52 16.87 -16.15 2.88
N VAL A 53 16.19 -17.28 3.08
CA VAL A 53 16.85 -18.58 3.38
C VAL A 53 17.71 -19.07 2.22
N ASP A 54 17.30 -18.80 0.98
CA ASP A 54 18.03 -19.11 -0.25
C ASP A 54 19.23 -18.18 -0.50
N GLY A 55 19.44 -17.18 0.36
CA GLY A 55 20.51 -16.19 0.23
C GLY A 55 20.13 -14.93 -0.54
N THR A 56 18.91 -14.85 -1.08
CA THR A 56 18.41 -13.65 -1.77
C THR A 56 18.26 -12.48 -0.79
N LEU A 57 18.67 -11.29 -1.20
CA LEU A 57 18.43 -10.06 -0.45
C LEU A 57 17.21 -9.32 -1.01
N LEU A 58 16.21 -9.10 -0.18
CA LEU A 58 15.06 -8.26 -0.49
C LEU A 58 15.24 -6.88 0.15
N LEU A 59 15.19 -5.83 -0.66
CA LEU A 59 15.21 -4.45 -0.20
C LEU A 59 13.80 -3.88 -0.28
N ILE A 60 13.22 -3.56 0.87
CA ILE A 60 11.86 -3.04 0.98
C ILE A 60 11.95 -1.54 1.31
N PRO A 61 11.48 -0.63 0.46
CA PRO A 61 11.52 0.80 0.74
C PRO A 61 10.65 1.16 1.93
N GLU A 62 11.16 1.99 2.82
CA GLU A 62 10.36 2.66 3.85
C GLU A 62 9.88 4.01 3.31
N ILE A 63 8.57 4.09 3.06
CA ILE A 63 7.90 5.31 2.62
C ILE A 63 7.23 5.91 3.84
N ARG A 64 7.76 7.06 4.31
CA ARG A 64 7.18 7.77 5.45
C ARG A 64 5.88 8.42 5.01
N ILE A 65 4.77 7.94 5.55
CA ILE A 65 3.46 8.59 5.40
C ILE A 65 3.41 9.75 6.41
N PRO A 66 2.90 10.94 6.01
CA PRO A 66 2.70 12.04 6.96
C PRO A 66 1.90 11.57 8.17
N ALA A 67 2.39 11.85 9.38
CA ALA A 67 1.71 11.46 10.62
C ALA A 67 0.27 12.00 10.69
N THR A 68 -0.02 13.11 10.00
CA THR A 68 -1.37 13.69 9.89
C THR A 68 -2.37 12.81 9.12
N GLN A 69 -1.91 11.75 8.44
CA GLN A 69 -2.74 10.80 7.68
C GLN A 69 -2.69 9.38 8.26
N ASP A 70 -2.14 9.22 9.47
CA ASP A 70 -2.09 7.93 10.18
C ASP A 70 -3.49 7.32 10.40
N TYR A 71 -4.50 8.18 10.60
CA TYR A 71 -5.89 7.80 10.82
C TYR A 71 -6.44 6.92 9.67
N PHE A 72 -5.95 7.11 8.44
CA PHE A 72 -6.37 6.33 7.27
C PHE A 72 -6.03 4.84 7.43
N TRP A 73 -4.94 4.53 8.15
CA TRP A 73 -4.47 3.16 8.38
C TRP A 73 -5.05 2.52 9.64
N THR A 74 -5.90 3.24 10.38
CA THR A 74 -6.58 2.65 11.54
C THR A 74 -7.54 1.56 11.07
N ARG A 75 -7.67 0.50 11.87
CA ARG A 75 -8.58 -0.62 11.59
C ARG A 75 -10.00 -0.15 11.29
N ARG A 76 -10.49 0.81 12.08
CA ARG A 76 -11.82 1.43 11.90
C ARG A 76 -11.98 2.04 10.52
N TRP A 77 -10.98 2.80 10.04
CA TRP A 77 -11.04 3.44 8.73
C TRP A 77 -11.01 2.41 7.60
N GLN A 78 -10.11 1.41 7.69
CA GLN A 78 -9.99 0.35 6.68
C GLN A 78 -11.26 -0.52 6.57
N GLU A 79 -11.93 -0.79 7.69
CA GLU A 79 -13.24 -1.46 7.70
C GLU A 79 -14.30 -0.61 6.97
N GLY A 80 -14.34 0.70 7.23
CA GLY A 80 -15.24 1.63 6.53
C GLY A 80 -14.94 1.76 5.03
N GLU A 81 -13.67 1.78 4.62
CA GLU A 81 -13.27 1.79 3.21
C GLU A 81 -13.73 0.52 2.49
N ARG A 82 -13.63 -0.64 3.16
CA ARG A 82 -14.10 -1.91 2.61
C ARG A 82 -15.62 -1.90 2.42
N GLU A 83 -16.37 -1.44 3.42
CA GLU A 83 -17.83 -1.31 3.34
C GLU A 83 -18.24 -0.35 2.22
N ALA A 84 -17.64 0.83 2.16
CA ALA A 84 -17.90 1.83 1.11
C ALA A 84 -17.58 1.28 -0.29
N SER A 85 -16.48 0.55 -0.44
CA SER A 85 -16.10 -0.10 -1.70
C SER A 85 -17.13 -1.16 -2.12
N GLU A 86 -17.68 -1.90 -1.17
CA GLU A 86 -18.74 -2.88 -1.43
C GLU A 86 -20.06 -2.20 -1.80
N ASP A 87 -20.41 -1.09 -1.14
CA ASP A 87 -21.58 -0.28 -1.49
C ASP A 87 -21.48 0.28 -2.92
N ILE A 88 -20.30 0.74 -3.33
CA ILE A 88 -20.05 1.18 -4.71
C ILE A 88 -20.21 0.01 -5.68
N ARG A 89 -19.59 -1.13 -5.40
CA ARG A 89 -19.64 -2.32 -6.28
C ARG A 89 -21.04 -2.89 -6.43
N SER A 90 -21.80 -2.90 -5.35
CA SER A 90 -23.19 -3.38 -5.31
C SER A 90 -24.21 -2.35 -5.78
N GLY A 91 -23.76 -1.14 -6.15
CA GLY A 91 -24.65 -0.08 -6.63
C GLY A 91 -25.50 0.56 -5.53
N ARG A 92 -25.19 0.34 -4.24
CA ARG A 92 -25.83 0.99 -3.08
C ARG A 92 -25.43 2.47 -2.93
N ILE A 93 -25.19 3.14 -4.06
CA ILE A 93 -24.81 4.55 -4.14
C ILE A 93 -25.98 5.39 -4.65
N ARG A 94 -26.07 6.64 -4.19
CA ARG A 94 -27.06 7.60 -4.69
C ARG A 94 -26.35 8.83 -5.22
N LYS A 95 -26.51 9.08 -6.52
CA LYS A 95 -26.03 10.32 -7.15
C LYS A 95 -26.98 11.47 -6.80
N GLN A 96 -26.44 12.67 -6.69
CA GLN A 96 -27.20 13.92 -6.58
C GLN A 96 -26.73 14.84 -7.71
N ALA A 97 -27.63 15.69 -8.20
CA ALA A 97 -27.33 16.58 -9.31
C ALA A 97 -26.35 17.70 -8.93
N SER A 98 -26.30 18.07 -7.65
CA SER A 98 -25.39 19.09 -7.11
C SER A 98 -25.09 18.88 -5.63
N ALA A 99 -24.08 19.59 -5.13
CA ALA A 99 -23.76 19.61 -3.70
C ALA A 99 -24.92 20.16 -2.86
N ASP A 100 -25.61 21.22 -3.33
CA ASP A 100 -26.77 21.81 -2.64
C ASP A 100 -27.92 20.80 -2.51
N ALA A 101 -28.18 20.03 -3.57
CA ALA A 101 -29.20 18.99 -3.54
C ALA A 101 -28.87 17.87 -2.53
N LEU A 102 -27.58 17.52 -2.41
CA LEU A 102 -27.09 16.58 -1.40
C LEU A 102 -27.26 17.14 0.02
N LEU A 103 -26.83 18.37 0.27
CA LEU A 103 -26.92 19.02 1.59
C LEU A 103 -28.38 19.13 2.05
N ALA A 104 -29.28 19.65 1.21
CA ALA A 104 -30.70 19.77 1.53
C ALA A 104 -31.33 18.40 1.87
N ARG A 105 -30.88 17.34 1.21
CA ARG A 105 -31.33 15.97 1.48
C ARG A 105 -30.80 15.43 2.81
N LEU A 106 -29.54 15.68 3.15
CA LEU A 106 -28.95 15.29 4.42
C LEU A 106 -29.63 16.03 5.58
N ASP A 107 -29.89 17.32 5.44
CA ASP A 107 -30.61 18.11 6.45
C ASP A 107 -32.03 17.59 6.69
N ARG A 108 -32.75 17.20 5.64
CA ARG A 108 -34.07 16.55 5.77
C ARG A 108 -33.99 15.22 6.54
N LYS A 109 -32.92 14.45 6.35
CA LYS A 109 -32.71 13.19 7.09
C LYS A 109 -32.32 13.42 8.55
N ARG A 110 -31.63 14.52 8.88
CA ARG A 110 -31.21 14.85 10.25
C ARG A 110 -32.36 15.33 11.15
N LYS A 111 -33.42 15.91 10.56
CA LYS A 111 -34.61 16.43 11.27
C LYS A 111 -35.69 15.38 11.55
N LYS A 112 -35.42 14.11 11.25
CA LYS A 112 -36.34 12.97 11.43
C LYS A 112 -35.76 12.04 12.48
#